data_AF-A0A4V2JYD0-F1
#
_entry.id   AF-A0A4V2JYD0-F1
#
_cell.length_a   1.000
_cell.length_b   1.000
_cell.length_c   1.000
_cell.angle_alpha   90.00
_cell.angle_beta   90.00
_cell.angle_gamma   90.00
#
_symmetry.space_group_name_H-M   'P 1'
#
loop_
_entity.id
_entity.type
_entity.pdbx_description
1 polymer ?
#
loop_
_entity_poly.entity_id
_entity_poly.type
_entity_poly.pdbx_seq_one_letter_code
_entity_poly.pdbx_strand_id
1 'polypeptide(L)'
;MFFYIFLCKAALPQENDFRVILEDPTITNEIRMRILYNDIRADNKEAKKRISEILNKININKKEQLLKIASFYFNEIKDYIKEELHPFLIHFTTLICIIVYNDYNEKDFKAYQPELLFNMICFGKFLEMSKENEDIKKIVQDVFIKFVTNKVKISKNLLNLKMKEKEMKSVISKSFNKEDATDLIILRDIKIQFMEGLKSSTLGDFLSSATFEQLFVFFLYFKWRYFYNYIGSYSADTSYHNSRQMICIVNGDFLVGTIKQEIKSLSSDVNAEFTDQHYIEVFKFISEKFVAKVLKNPNGFDEIFDFEKNISNFQNKPEDPNFPLVFLQLLCEESDVIFIKTLYDFLKEKTTEQYHKYISAVLCLKALCLREATLIKNNIPRIIMEFLFLADVLKTESEKTEKIEIIKKLRKERIDSYKQIFDTKKIEYVKTQDGDYLDCHKVPKITILMEIYCFVELFSNDSFKTFLDKRINEKTKITAKDSKIKESYLKHIFEQEILTLPSEELKLLFCPSAPESPNTDSESKK
;
A
#
# COMPACT_ATOMS: atom_id res chain seq x y z
N MET A 1 -20.06 35.92 -1.36
CA MET A 1 -20.16 36.69 -0.09
C MET A 1 -20.18 35.68 1.06
N PHE A 2 -18.99 35.26 1.53
CA PHE A 2 -18.37 35.75 2.78
C PHE A 2 -18.79 35.03 4.10
N PHE A 3 -19.30 33.79 4.09
CA PHE A 3 -19.62 33.09 5.36
C PHE A 3 -19.38 31.56 5.40
N TYR A 4 -18.36 31.03 4.71
CA TYR A 4 -17.93 29.63 4.88
C TYR A 4 -16.43 29.44 5.19
N ILE A 5 -15.69 30.54 5.36
CA ILE A 5 -14.25 30.51 5.68
C ILE A 5 -13.97 30.57 7.20
N PHE A 6 -14.98 30.85 8.03
CA PHE A 6 -14.79 31.06 9.48
C PHE A 6 -15.15 29.87 10.39
N LEU A 7 -15.73 28.79 9.87
CA LEU A 7 -15.92 27.53 10.63
C LEU A 7 -14.72 26.59 10.56
N CYS A 8 -13.73 26.88 9.71
CA CYS A 8 -12.53 26.04 9.53
C CYS A 8 -11.41 26.25 10.58
N LYS A 9 -11.60 27.15 11.56
CA LYS A 9 -10.74 27.24 12.76
C LYS A 9 -11.39 26.66 14.03
N ALA A 10 -12.70 26.39 14.00
CA ALA A 10 -13.47 25.84 15.13
C ALA A 10 -13.89 24.37 14.90
N ALA A 11 -13.41 23.75 13.81
CA ALA A 11 -13.56 22.32 13.51
C ALA A 11 -12.20 21.59 13.56
N LEU A 12 -11.24 22.11 14.33
CA LEU A 12 -10.31 21.23 15.03
C LEU A 12 -11.15 20.61 16.15
N PRO A 13 -11.54 19.33 16.09
CA PRO A 13 -12.06 18.68 17.27
C PRO A 13 -10.98 18.83 18.35
N GLN A 14 -11.41 19.13 19.58
CA GLN A 14 -10.55 18.95 20.74
C GLN A 14 -9.93 17.55 20.67
N GLU A 15 -8.60 17.54 20.78
CA GLU A 15 -7.74 16.47 21.29
C GLU A 15 -8.27 15.03 21.19
N ASN A 16 -7.63 14.26 20.31
CA ASN A 16 -7.31 12.83 20.45
C ASN A 16 -8.32 11.72 20.14
N ASP A 17 -9.63 11.95 19.97
CA ASP A 17 -10.57 10.82 19.79
C ASP A 17 -10.66 10.22 18.35
N PHE A 18 -10.10 10.87 17.32
CA PHE A 18 -10.24 10.44 15.91
C PHE A 18 -8.95 9.92 15.24
N ARG A 19 -7.85 9.75 15.99
CA ARG A 19 -6.55 9.40 15.38
C ARG A 19 -6.30 7.90 15.18
N VAL A 20 -7.18 7.02 15.65
CA VAL A 20 -7.02 5.58 15.43
C VAL A 20 -7.53 5.22 14.04
N ILE A 21 -6.61 5.22 13.08
CA ILE A 21 -6.85 4.65 11.75
C ILE A 21 -6.84 3.13 11.90
N LEU A 22 -8.03 2.54 11.79
CA LEU A 22 -8.24 1.12 12.03
C LEU A 22 -8.04 0.24 10.79
N GLU A 23 -7.98 0.83 9.62
CA GLU A 23 -7.81 0.13 8.35
C GLU A 23 -7.00 1.05 7.45
N ASP A 24 -6.13 0.46 6.62
CA ASP A 24 -5.34 1.23 5.66
C ASP A 24 -6.27 2.13 4.80
N PRO A 25 -6.07 3.46 4.80
CA PRO A 25 -6.95 4.37 4.08
C PRO A 25 -6.84 4.24 2.56
N THR A 26 -5.94 3.41 2.04
CA THR A 26 -5.83 3.10 0.61
C THR A 26 -6.40 1.74 0.22
N ILE A 27 -6.95 0.97 1.17
CA ILE A 27 -7.59 -0.32 0.93
C ILE A 27 -9.10 -0.18 1.20
N THR A 28 -9.90 -0.23 0.13
CA THR A 28 -11.37 -0.08 0.21
C THR A 28 -12.04 -1.29 -0.43
N ASN A 29 -13.04 -1.91 0.20
CA ASN A 29 -13.88 -2.97 -0.39
C ASN A 29 -13.10 -4.15 -1.05
N GLU A 30 -12.07 -4.66 -0.38
CA GLU A 30 -11.16 -5.72 -0.90
C GLU A 30 -10.40 -5.35 -2.19
N ILE A 31 -10.49 -4.10 -2.66
CA ILE A 31 -9.76 -3.61 -3.82
C ILE A 31 -8.35 -3.27 -3.38
N ARG A 32 -7.39 -3.98 -3.97
CA ARG A 32 -5.96 -3.84 -3.67
C ARG A 32 -5.13 -4.05 -4.93
N MET A 33 -3.94 -3.49 -4.91
CA MET A 33 -2.92 -3.82 -5.89
C MET A 33 -2.45 -5.25 -5.69
N ARG A 34 -2.19 -5.93 -6.80
CA ARG A 34 -1.75 -7.32 -6.82
C ARG A 34 -0.69 -7.45 -7.88
N ILE A 35 0.54 -7.74 -7.46
CA ILE A 35 1.68 -7.82 -8.36
C ILE A 35 2.19 -9.25 -8.39
N LEU A 36 2.21 -9.83 -9.59
CA LEU A 36 2.84 -11.13 -9.80
C LEU A 36 4.34 -10.99 -9.57
N TYR A 37 4.88 -11.75 -8.62
CA TYR A 37 6.31 -11.89 -8.47
C TYR A 37 6.74 -13.18 -9.14
N ASN A 38 7.88 -13.13 -9.82
CA ASN A 38 8.51 -14.35 -10.33
C ASN A 38 9.24 -15.02 -9.18
N ASP A 39 9.27 -16.36 -9.19
CA ASP A 39 10.05 -17.20 -8.27
C ASP A 39 11.57 -16.88 -8.27
N ILE A 40 12.01 -15.99 -9.17
CA ILE A 40 13.39 -15.55 -9.33
C ILE A 40 13.50 -14.13 -8.77
N ARG A 41 13.84 -14.00 -7.48
CA ARG A 41 14.78 -12.97 -6.99
C ARG A 41 15.25 -13.23 -5.56
N ALA A 42 16.58 -13.14 -5.42
CA ALA A 42 17.42 -13.22 -4.23
C ALA A 42 17.43 -14.54 -3.45
N ASP A 43 18.53 -15.28 -3.64
CA ASP A 43 18.88 -16.49 -2.89
C ASP A 43 19.40 -16.12 -1.50
N ASN A 44 18.53 -15.56 -0.65
CA ASN A 44 18.85 -15.41 0.78
C ASN A 44 18.71 -16.76 1.47
N LYS A 45 19.71 -17.63 1.25
CA LYS A 45 19.72 -19.02 1.77
C LYS A 45 19.53 -19.06 3.28
N GLU A 46 20.11 -18.09 3.99
CA GLU A 46 19.99 -18.01 5.45
C GLU A 46 18.57 -17.64 5.90
N ALA A 47 17.95 -16.63 5.27
CA ALA A 47 16.55 -16.32 5.56
C ALA A 47 15.62 -17.48 5.21
N LYS A 48 15.78 -18.09 4.03
CA LYS A 48 15.02 -19.27 3.62
C LYS A 48 15.16 -20.43 4.61
N LYS A 49 16.37 -20.68 5.11
CA LYS A 49 16.62 -21.72 6.12
C LYS A 49 15.86 -21.43 7.42
N ARG A 50 15.96 -20.22 7.95
CA ARG A 50 15.24 -19.81 9.17
C ARG A 50 13.72 -19.88 9.01
N ILE A 51 13.21 -19.40 7.88
CA ILE A 51 11.77 -19.46 7.57
C ILE A 51 11.31 -20.92 7.48
N SER A 52 12.10 -21.79 6.83
CA SER A 52 11.83 -23.23 6.76
C SER A 52 11.79 -23.88 8.16
N GLU A 53 12.73 -23.53 9.05
CA GLU A 53 12.75 -24.00 10.43
C GLU A 53 11.49 -23.59 11.21
N ILE A 54 10.99 -22.37 10.99
CA ILE A 54 9.72 -21.89 11.57
C ILE A 54 8.54 -22.72 11.03
N LEU A 55 8.44 -22.86 9.71
CA LEU A 55 7.35 -23.58 9.04
C LEU A 55 7.33 -25.07 9.38
N ASN A 56 8.49 -25.68 9.65
CA ASN A 56 8.59 -27.08 10.04
C ASN A 56 7.93 -27.38 11.38
N LYS A 57 7.83 -26.38 12.28
CA LYS A 57 7.16 -26.50 13.58
C LYS A 57 5.63 -26.38 13.50
N ILE A 58 5.10 -26.09 12.31
CA ILE A 58 3.68 -25.81 12.09
C ILE A 58 3.07 -26.91 11.22
N ASN A 59 1.88 -27.37 11.59
CA ASN A 59 1.11 -28.31 10.78
C ASN A 59 0.31 -27.54 9.72
N ILE A 60 0.93 -27.30 8.56
CA ILE A 60 0.32 -26.61 7.42
C ILE A 60 0.74 -27.30 6.12
N ASN A 61 -0.18 -27.40 5.15
CA ASN A 61 0.02 -28.09 3.88
C ASN A 61 0.67 -27.22 2.78
N LYS A 62 0.75 -25.89 2.96
CA LYS A 62 1.26 -24.92 1.97
C LYS A 62 2.66 -24.37 2.33
N LYS A 63 3.53 -25.19 2.93
CA LYS A 63 4.83 -24.74 3.45
C LYS A 63 5.73 -24.13 2.37
N GLU A 64 5.77 -24.73 1.19
CA GLU A 64 6.64 -24.23 0.12
C GLU A 64 6.19 -22.86 -0.38
N GLN A 65 4.89 -22.67 -0.57
CA GLN A 65 4.33 -21.40 -1.02
C GLN A 65 4.53 -20.31 0.03
N LEU A 66 4.33 -20.62 1.31
CA LEU A 66 4.61 -19.72 2.43
C LEU A 66 6.08 -19.36 2.54
N LEU A 67 6.98 -20.33 2.32
CA LEU A 67 8.42 -20.08 2.29
C LEU A 67 8.77 -19.08 1.19
N LYS A 68 8.21 -19.23 -0.02
CA LYS A 68 8.45 -18.32 -1.15
C LYS A 68 7.98 -16.90 -0.85
N ILE A 69 6.71 -16.72 -0.47
CA ILE A 69 6.15 -15.38 -0.23
C ILE A 69 6.78 -14.68 0.98
N ALA A 70 7.04 -15.40 2.08
CA ALA A 70 7.70 -14.80 3.25
C ALA A 70 9.16 -14.41 2.94
N SER A 71 9.86 -15.23 2.15
CA SER A 71 11.21 -14.88 1.69
C SER A 71 11.19 -13.66 0.78
N PHE A 72 10.19 -13.54 -0.10
CA PHE A 72 10.00 -12.37 -0.95
C PHE A 72 9.81 -11.10 -0.10
N TYR A 73 8.81 -11.06 0.79
CA TYR A 73 8.57 -9.88 1.64
C TYR A 73 9.82 -9.51 2.45
N PHE A 74 10.47 -10.50 3.09
CA PHE A 74 11.68 -10.21 3.86
C PHE A 74 12.81 -9.63 3.00
N ASN A 75 13.00 -10.16 1.78
CA ASN A 75 14.02 -9.66 0.87
C ASN A 75 13.77 -8.21 0.43
N GLU A 76 12.51 -7.81 0.27
CA GLU A 76 12.17 -6.42 -0.04
C GLU A 76 12.31 -5.52 1.20
N ILE A 77 11.93 -6.00 2.39
CA ILE A 77 11.97 -5.23 3.64
C ILE A 77 13.40 -4.97 4.12
N LYS A 78 14.28 -5.98 4.02
CA LYS A 78 15.62 -5.94 4.64
C LYS A 78 16.46 -4.75 4.17
N ASP A 79 16.23 -4.27 2.95
CA ASP A 79 16.98 -3.16 2.37
C ASP A 79 16.61 -1.84 3.06
N TYR A 80 15.46 -1.74 3.71
CA TYR A 80 15.01 -0.52 4.40
C TYR A 80 15.43 -0.47 5.88
N ILE A 81 15.76 -1.61 6.49
CA ILE A 81 15.96 -1.72 7.94
C ILE A 81 17.38 -2.18 8.28
N LYS A 82 17.92 -1.71 9.41
CA LYS A 82 19.21 -2.13 9.96
C LYS A 82 19.32 -3.64 10.13
N GLU A 83 20.50 -4.19 9.80
CA GLU A 83 20.79 -5.64 9.84
C GLU A 83 20.57 -6.25 11.23
N GLU A 84 20.81 -5.49 12.29
CA GLU A 84 20.58 -5.90 13.69
C GLU A 84 19.14 -6.38 13.95
N LEU A 85 18.15 -5.82 13.23
CA LEU A 85 16.73 -6.18 13.36
C LEU A 85 16.31 -7.29 12.38
N HIS A 86 17.15 -7.70 11.43
CA HIS A 86 16.79 -8.74 10.45
C HIS A 86 16.34 -10.06 11.08
N PRO A 87 16.98 -10.59 12.15
CA PRO A 87 16.50 -11.80 12.81
C PRO A 87 15.07 -11.67 13.33
N PHE A 88 14.71 -10.52 13.89
CA PHE A 88 13.35 -10.22 14.34
C PHE A 88 12.39 -10.14 13.14
N LEU A 89 12.76 -9.39 12.10
CA LEU A 89 11.93 -9.20 10.92
C LEU A 89 11.66 -10.49 10.16
N ILE A 90 12.60 -11.44 10.12
CA ILE A 90 12.37 -12.77 9.53
C ILE A 90 11.19 -13.45 10.25
N HIS A 91 11.21 -13.49 11.59
CA HIS A 91 10.17 -14.16 12.37
C HIS A 91 8.83 -13.45 12.22
N PHE A 92 8.81 -12.12 12.36
CA PHE A 92 7.58 -11.34 12.25
C PHE A 92 6.98 -11.42 10.84
N THR A 93 7.81 -11.28 9.79
CA THR A 93 7.36 -11.41 8.40
C THR A 93 6.78 -12.78 8.11
N THR A 94 7.42 -13.83 8.64
CA THR A 94 6.92 -15.20 8.51
C THR A 94 5.57 -15.36 9.20
N LEU A 95 5.41 -14.83 10.41
CA LEU A 95 4.16 -14.84 11.16
C LEU A 95 3.03 -14.14 10.38
N ILE A 96 3.27 -12.93 9.89
CA ILE A 96 2.28 -12.18 9.09
C ILE A 96 1.91 -12.95 7.82
N CYS A 97 2.89 -13.49 7.09
CA CYS A 97 2.61 -14.27 5.89
C CYS A 97 1.77 -15.53 6.19
N ILE A 98 2.07 -16.24 7.28
CA ILE A 98 1.28 -17.41 7.71
C ILE A 98 -0.15 -17.00 7.99
N ILE A 99 -0.38 -15.88 8.67
CA ILE A 99 -1.73 -15.42 9.02
C ILE A 99 -2.49 -14.93 7.78
N VAL A 100 -1.90 -14.04 6.98
CA VAL A 100 -2.56 -13.39 5.84
C VAL A 100 -2.80 -14.35 4.67
N TYR A 101 -1.86 -15.26 4.40
CA TYR A 101 -1.93 -16.14 3.22
C TYR A 101 -2.45 -17.55 3.53
N ASN A 102 -2.87 -17.85 4.77
CA ASN A 102 -3.33 -19.19 5.13
C ASN A 102 -4.43 -19.71 4.20
N ASP A 103 -5.41 -18.85 3.90
CA ASP A 103 -6.63 -19.21 3.18
C ASP A 103 -6.48 -19.05 1.66
N TYR A 104 -5.29 -18.67 1.17
CA TYR A 104 -5.06 -18.38 -0.24
C TYR A 104 -4.99 -19.67 -1.04
N ASN A 105 -5.55 -19.68 -2.25
CA ASN A 105 -5.36 -20.82 -3.17
C ASN A 105 -3.97 -20.74 -3.81
N GLU A 106 -3.50 -21.83 -4.43
CA GLU A 106 -2.16 -21.86 -5.07
C GLU A 106 -1.94 -20.74 -6.10
N LYS A 107 -2.99 -20.35 -6.83
CA LYS A 107 -2.95 -19.23 -7.78
C LYS A 107 -2.72 -17.89 -7.08
N ASP A 108 -3.18 -17.75 -5.84
CA ASP A 108 -3.09 -16.52 -5.04
C ASP A 108 -1.74 -16.32 -4.38
N PHE A 109 -0.97 -17.39 -4.20
CA PHE A 109 0.41 -17.31 -3.72
C PHE A 109 1.40 -16.73 -4.73
N LYS A 110 1.04 -16.59 -6.02
CA LYS A 110 1.92 -16.05 -7.06
C LYS A 110 1.96 -14.52 -7.12
N ALA A 111 1.31 -13.85 -6.16
CA ALA A 111 1.29 -12.40 -6.10
C ALA A 111 1.50 -11.88 -4.68
N TYR A 112 2.12 -10.71 -4.58
CA TYR A 112 2.23 -9.94 -3.35
C TYR A 112 1.33 -8.70 -3.37
N GLN A 113 1.13 -8.12 -2.18
CA GLN A 113 0.34 -6.92 -1.96
C GLN A 113 1.29 -5.78 -1.62
N PRO A 114 1.48 -4.79 -2.53
CA PRO A 114 2.34 -3.65 -2.28
C PRO A 114 1.97 -2.84 -1.03
N GLU A 115 0.69 -2.76 -0.69
CA GLU A 115 0.18 -2.06 0.50
C GLU A 115 0.63 -2.77 1.79
N LEU A 116 0.58 -4.11 1.81
CA LEU A 116 1.13 -4.89 2.93
C LEU A 116 2.64 -4.70 3.02
N LEU A 117 3.36 -4.69 1.88
CA LEU A 117 4.80 -4.44 1.86
C LEU A 117 5.13 -3.05 2.43
N PHE A 118 4.39 -2.01 2.03
CA PHE A 118 4.52 -0.64 2.55
C PHE A 118 4.37 -0.61 4.07
N ASN A 119 3.28 -1.20 4.60
CA ASN A 119 3.02 -1.22 6.04
C ASN A 119 4.06 -2.05 6.82
N MET A 120 4.58 -3.13 6.24
CA MET A 120 5.65 -3.93 6.86
C MET A 120 6.99 -3.20 6.90
N ILE A 121 7.34 -2.45 5.84
CA ILE A 121 8.52 -1.58 5.82
C ILE A 121 8.38 -0.48 6.89
N CYS A 122 7.23 0.22 6.89
CA CYS A 122 6.95 1.27 7.86
C CYS A 122 6.97 0.74 9.30
N PHE A 123 6.44 -0.46 9.54
CA PHE A 123 6.50 -1.14 10.84
C PHE A 123 7.95 -1.38 11.27
N GLY A 124 8.78 -1.91 10.37
CA GLY A 124 10.20 -2.16 10.67
C GLY A 124 10.95 -0.89 11.02
N LYS A 125 10.69 0.21 10.29
CA LYS A 125 11.29 1.53 10.57
C LYS A 125 10.77 2.12 11.88
N PHE A 126 9.48 1.98 12.17
CA PHE A 126 8.92 2.47 13.42
C PHE A 126 9.46 1.69 14.62
N LEU A 127 9.65 0.37 14.49
CA LEU A 127 10.31 -0.45 15.50
C LEU A 127 11.75 0.02 15.76
N GLU A 128 12.52 0.30 14.70
CA GLU A 128 13.85 0.88 14.79
C GLU A 128 13.82 2.21 15.57
N MET A 129 12.92 3.13 15.18
CA MET A 129 12.76 4.43 15.84
C MET A 129 12.38 4.29 17.32
N SER A 130 11.47 3.36 17.65
CA SER A 130 11.02 3.10 19.03
C SER A 130 12.12 2.58 19.97
N LYS A 131 13.28 2.19 19.44
CA LYS A 131 14.44 1.74 20.21
C LYS A 131 15.58 2.77 20.25
N GLU A 132 15.62 3.71 19.31
CA GLU A 132 16.74 4.62 19.11
C GLU A 132 16.41 6.09 19.40
N ASN A 133 15.20 6.54 19.08
CA ASN A 133 14.75 7.89 19.42
C ASN A 133 14.22 7.88 20.86
N GLU A 134 14.93 8.52 21.78
CA GLU A 134 14.60 8.48 23.22
C GLU A 134 13.22 9.08 23.54
N ASP A 135 12.72 10.05 22.77
CA ASP A 135 11.41 10.64 23.00
C ASP A 135 10.28 9.68 22.58
N ILE A 136 10.34 9.19 21.34
CA ILE A 136 9.38 8.19 20.82
C ILE A 136 9.42 6.91 21.66
N LYS A 137 10.62 6.44 22.00
CA LYS A 137 10.84 5.27 22.88
C LYS A 137 10.14 5.46 24.21
N LYS A 138 10.33 6.61 24.87
CA LYS A 138 9.74 6.91 26.17
C LYS A 138 8.22 6.91 26.09
N ILE A 139 7.62 7.54 25.07
CA ILE A 139 6.17 7.55 24.86
C ILE A 139 5.63 6.13 24.76
N VAL A 140 6.18 5.33 23.84
CA VAL A 140 5.72 3.95 23.61
C VAL A 140 5.91 3.08 24.85
N GLN A 141 7.05 3.22 25.52
CA GLN A 141 7.38 2.50 26.74
C GLN A 141 6.42 2.82 27.88
N ASP A 142 6.14 4.11 28.13
CA ASP A 142 5.25 4.55 29.21
C ASP A 142 3.81 4.08 29.00
N VAL A 143 3.30 4.20 27.76
CA VAL A 143 1.99 3.67 27.35
C VAL A 143 1.93 2.16 27.58
N PHE A 144 2.94 1.42 27.11
CA PHE A 144 2.96 -0.03 27.23
C PHE A 144 3.06 -0.50 28.70
N ILE A 145 3.87 0.17 29.53
CA ILE A 145 3.96 -0.10 30.97
C ILE A 145 2.60 0.12 31.65
N LYS A 146 1.92 1.23 31.34
CA LYS A 146 0.58 1.53 31.87
C LYS A 146 -0.42 0.45 31.47
N PHE A 147 -0.41 0.06 30.19
CA PHE A 147 -1.26 -1.00 29.66
C PHE A 147 -1.07 -2.33 30.39
N VAL A 148 0.17 -2.83 30.48
CA VAL A 148 0.48 -4.11 31.17
C VAL A 148 0.09 -4.03 32.65
N THR A 149 0.41 -2.93 33.33
CA THR A 149 0.09 -2.73 34.75
C THR A 149 -1.41 -2.80 34.99
N ASN A 150 -2.21 -2.15 34.15
CA ASN A 150 -3.67 -2.17 34.27
C ASN A 150 -4.25 -3.56 34.03
N LYS A 151 -3.76 -4.28 33.01
CA LYS A 151 -4.19 -5.67 32.74
C LYS A 151 -3.88 -6.61 33.90
N VAL A 152 -2.69 -6.48 34.49
CA VAL A 152 -2.30 -7.28 35.66
C VAL A 152 -3.15 -6.94 36.90
N LYS A 153 -3.48 -5.67 37.12
CA LYS A 153 -4.36 -5.24 38.23
C LYS A 153 -5.78 -5.79 38.10
N ILE A 154 -6.32 -5.84 36.88
CA ILE A 154 -7.66 -6.36 36.61
C ILE A 154 -7.71 -7.88 36.81
N SER A 155 -6.67 -8.60 36.41
CA SER A 155 -6.69 -10.07 36.42
C SER A 155 -6.29 -10.71 37.76
N LYS A 156 -5.55 -9.99 38.60
CA LYS A 156 -5.09 -10.48 39.91
C LYS A 156 -5.52 -9.49 40.99
N ASN A 157 -6.25 -9.97 41.99
CA ASN A 157 -6.25 -9.31 43.31
C ASN A 157 -4.77 -9.09 43.68
N LEU A 158 -4.38 -7.82 43.79
CA LEU A 158 -2.99 -7.35 43.91
C LEU A 158 -2.18 -8.07 45.00
N LEU A 159 -2.88 -8.70 45.96
CA LEU A 159 -2.39 -9.42 47.13
C LEU A 159 -1.51 -10.65 46.81
N ASN A 160 -1.54 -11.22 45.60
CA ASN A 160 -0.78 -12.44 45.25
C ASN A 160 0.38 -12.22 44.26
N LEU A 161 0.76 -10.98 43.95
CA LEU A 161 1.91 -10.68 43.09
C LEU A 161 3.21 -10.65 43.93
N LYS A 162 4.08 -11.67 43.80
CA LYS A 162 5.42 -11.67 44.42
C LYS A 162 6.38 -10.65 43.80
N MET A 163 6.25 -10.37 42.50
CA MET A 163 7.06 -9.36 41.81
C MET A 163 6.54 -7.96 42.16
N LYS A 164 7.39 -7.11 42.73
CA LYS A 164 6.99 -5.73 43.07
C LYS A 164 6.74 -4.95 41.78
N GLU A 165 5.73 -4.07 41.78
CA GLU A 165 5.39 -3.22 40.61
C GLU A 165 6.61 -2.50 40.03
N LYS A 166 7.51 -2.03 40.90
CA LYS A 166 8.78 -1.38 40.51
C LYS A 166 9.69 -2.30 39.69
N GLU A 167 9.77 -3.58 40.05
CA GLU A 167 10.57 -4.58 39.35
C GLU A 167 9.97 -4.90 37.98
N MET A 168 8.63 -5.06 37.92
CA MET A 168 7.90 -5.26 36.67
C MET A 168 8.15 -4.11 35.68
N LYS A 169 7.99 -2.86 36.14
CA LYS A 169 8.26 -1.67 35.33
C LYS A 169 9.70 -1.65 34.81
N SER A 170 10.66 -2.02 35.65
CA SER A 170 12.08 -2.07 35.28
C SER A 170 12.36 -3.10 34.18
N VAL A 171 11.80 -4.32 34.30
CA VAL A 171 11.98 -5.37 33.29
C VAL A 171 11.32 -4.99 31.95
N ILE A 172 10.10 -4.46 31.99
CA ILE A 172 9.41 -3.98 30.77
C ILE A 172 10.22 -2.85 30.13
N SER A 173 10.70 -1.89 30.93
CA SER A 173 11.51 -0.77 30.45
C SER A 173 12.77 -1.24 29.71
N LYS A 174 13.50 -2.20 30.29
CA LYS A 174 14.71 -2.76 29.66
C LYS A 174 14.44 -3.40 28.31
N SER A 175 13.24 -3.96 28.11
CA SER A 175 12.87 -4.60 26.84
C SER A 175 12.67 -3.64 25.66
N PHE A 176 12.72 -2.32 25.88
CA PHE A 176 12.73 -1.31 24.81
C PHE A 176 14.14 -0.83 24.45
N ASN A 177 15.17 -1.33 25.14
CA ASN A 177 16.54 -1.01 24.80
C ASN A 177 16.97 -1.69 23.49
N LYS A 178 17.83 -1.02 22.74
CA LYS A 178 18.33 -1.49 21.44
C LYS A 178 19.00 -2.86 21.52
N GLU A 179 19.79 -3.12 22.55
CA GLU A 179 20.55 -4.36 22.75
C GLU A 179 19.71 -5.52 23.31
N ASP A 180 18.46 -5.26 23.72
CA ASP A 180 17.64 -6.25 24.40
C ASP A 180 17.01 -7.25 23.42
N ALA A 181 17.16 -8.54 23.74
CA ALA A 181 16.72 -9.65 22.89
C ALA A 181 15.28 -10.11 23.16
N THR A 182 14.56 -9.51 24.11
CA THR A 182 13.23 -9.96 24.56
C THR A 182 12.25 -10.03 23.39
N ASP A 183 12.25 -9.04 22.49
CA ASP A 183 11.36 -8.99 21.33
C ASP A 183 11.54 -10.21 20.40
N LEU A 184 12.78 -10.65 20.18
CA LEU A 184 13.09 -11.82 19.37
C LEU A 184 12.72 -13.13 20.10
N ILE A 185 12.93 -13.18 21.42
CA ILE A 185 12.53 -14.33 22.25
C ILE A 185 11.01 -14.52 22.16
N ILE A 186 10.24 -13.43 22.33
CA ILE A 186 8.78 -13.45 22.22
C ILE A 186 8.34 -14.07 20.89
N LEU A 187 8.89 -13.60 19.76
CA LEU A 187 8.49 -14.11 18.46
C LEU A 187 8.86 -15.60 18.24
N ARG A 188 9.98 -16.06 18.80
CA ARG A 188 10.41 -17.47 18.72
C ARG A 188 9.51 -18.41 19.52
N ASP A 189 8.91 -17.91 20.58
CA ASP A 189 8.07 -18.67 21.50
C ASP A 189 6.58 -18.70 21.08
N ILE A 190 6.19 -17.94 20.05
CA ILE A 190 4.83 -17.99 19.49
C ILE A 190 4.60 -19.33 18.82
N LYS A 191 3.55 -20.03 19.25
CA LYS A 191 3.05 -21.25 18.65
C LYS A 191 1.79 -20.95 17.83
N ILE A 192 1.84 -21.22 16.54
CA ILE A 192 0.71 -20.98 15.63
C ILE A 192 -0.20 -22.22 15.64
N GLN A 193 -1.51 -21.98 15.79
CA GLN A 193 -2.53 -23.03 15.76
C GLN A 193 -3.68 -22.67 14.80
N PHE A 194 -4.18 -23.69 14.12
CA PHE A 194 -5.37 -23.62 13.27
C PHE A 194 -6.46 -24.47 13.93
N MET A 195 -7.64 -23.89 14.14
CA MET A 195 -8.82 -24.61 14.61
C MET A 195 -9.42 -25.40 13.45
N GLU A 196 -9.61 -26.70 13.65
CA GLU A 196 -10.23 -27.56 12.63
C GLU A 196 -11.67 -27.13 12.34
N GLY A 197 -12.07 -27.16 11.08
CA GLY A 197 -13.44 -26.88 10.64
C GLY A 197 -13.78 -25.41 10.35
N LEU A 198 -12.91 -24.45 10.67
CA LEU A 198 -13.10 -23.03 10.37
C LEU A 198 -12.31 -22.62 9.10
N LYS A 199 -13.02 -22.09 8.10
CA LYS A 199 -12.48 -21.83 6.75
C LYS A 199 -11.95 -20.42 6.50
N SER A 200 -12.32 -19.42 7.32
CA SER A 200 -11.91 -18.03 7.13
C SER A 200 -11.12 -17.50 8.32
N SER A 201 -9.93 -16.96 8.07
CA SER A 201 -9.13 -16.26 9.07
C SER A 201 -9.57 -14.80 9.18
N THR A 202 -10.52 -14.53 10.09
CA THR A 202 -10.91 -13.16 10.45
C THR A 202 -9.74 -12.28 10.95
N LEU A 203 -8.63 -12.91 11.34
CA LEU A 203 -7.34 -12.28 11.63
C LEU A 203 -6.51 -12.01 10.36
N GLY A 204 -6.53 -12.91 9.39
CA GLY A 204 -5.86 -12.75 8.09
C GLY A 204 -6.40 -11.55 7.35
N ASP A 205 -7.73 -11.43 7.27
CA ASP A 205 -8.39 -10.27 6.64
C ASP A 205 -7.98 -8.96 7.33
N PHE A 206 -8.02 -8.96 8.67
CA PHE A 206 -7.64 -7.79 9.48
C PHE A 206 -6.18 -7.38 9.30
N LEU A 207 -5.24 -8.33 9.28
CA LEU A 207 -3.82 -8.02 9.11
C LEU A 207 -3.44 -7.75 7.65
N SER A 208 -4.23 -8.21 6.68
CA SER A 208 -3.99 -7.94 5.25
C SER A 208 -4.18 -6.48 4.88
N SER A 209 -5.02 -5.75 5.63
CA SER A 209 -5.28 -4.32 5.47
C SER A 209 -4.83 -3.49 6.67
N ALA A 210 -3.98 -4.07 7.53
CA ALA A 210 -3.52 -3.39 8.73
C ALA A 210 -2.50 -2.29 8.40
N THR A 211 -2.66 -1.16 9.07
CA THR A 211 -1.66 -0.09 9.08
C THR A 211 -0.38 -0.52 9.80
N PHE A 212 0.74 0.15 9.54
CA PHE A 212 1.98 -0.15 10.27
C PHE A 212 1.86 -0.01 11.80
N GLU A 213 1.05 0.94 12.29
CA GLU A 213 0.77 1.14 13.70
C GLU A 213 0.02 -0.07 14.27
N GLN A 214 -0.92 -0.63 13.49
CA GLN A 214 -1.61 -1.85 13.88
C GLN A 214 -0.71 -3.07 13.87
N LEU A 215 0.19 -3.20 12.90
CA LEU A 215 1.20 -4.24 12.90
C LEU A 215 2.11 -4.10 14.13
N PHE A 216 2.48 -2.87 14.48
CA PHE A 216 3.27 -2.58 15.67
C PHE A 216 2.54 -2.95 16.96
N VAL A 217 1.28 -2.54 17.09
CA VAL A 217 0.46 -2.85 18.25
C VAL A 217 0.09 -4.35 18.31
N PHE A 218 -0.05 -5.03 17.16
CA PHE A 218 -0.19 -6.49 17.09
C PHE A 218 1.08 -7.18 17.62
N PHE A 219 2.26 -6.65 17.35
CA PHE A 219 3.48 -7.13 18.01
C PHE A 219 3.43 -6.87 19.52
N LEU A 220 3.04 -5.67 19.96
CA LEU A 220 2.90 -5.36 21.39
C LEU A 220 1.86 -6.24 22.10
N TYR A 221 0.85 -6.76 21.39
CA TYR A 221 -0.08 -7.76 21.90
C TYR A 221 0.67 -9.01 22.42
N PHE A 222 1.60 -9.54 21.62
CA PHE A 222 2.44 -10.65 22.07
C PHE A 222 3.40 -10.22 23.17
N LYS A 223 3.97 -9.02 23.09
CA LYS A 223 4.86 -8.52 24.15
C LYS A 223 4.15 -8.43 25.50
N TRP A 224 2.89 -7.98 25.55
CA TRP A 224 2.16 -7.89 26.83
C TRP A 224 1.84 -9.28 27.38
N ARG A 225 1.39 -10.20 26.52
CA ARG A 225 1.07 -11.59 26.91
C ARG A 225 2.30 -12.30 27.48
N TYR A 226 3.49 -12.02 26.93
CA TYR A 226 4.76 -12.53 27.43
C TYR A 226 5.02 -12.04 28.85
N PHE A 227 4.95 -10.73 29.09
CA PHE A 227 5.16 -10.18 30.42
C PHE A 227 4.10 -10.63 31.42
N TYR A 228 2.84 -10.74 31.00
CA TYR A 228 1.77 -11.28 31.82
C TYR A 228 2.09 -12.69 32.34
N ASN A 229 2.54 -13.56 31.44
CA ASN A 229 2.97 -14.91 31.78
C ASN A 229 4.22 -14.87 32.66
N TYR A 230 5.24 -14.09 32.30
CA TYR A 230 6.47 -13.93 33.08
C TYR A 230 6.18 -13.53 34.54
N ILE A 231 5.31 -12.55 34.76
CA ILE A 231 4.85 -12.09 36.08
C ILE A 231 4.03 -13.18 36.80
N GLY A 232 3.24 -13.96 36.06
CA GLY A 232 2.56 -15.14 36.59
C GLY A 232 3.49 -16.28 37.02
N SER A 233 4.73 -16.39 36.51
CA SER A 233 5.61 -17.56 36.81
C SER A 233 6.09 -17.56 38.23
N TYR A 234 6.20 -16.36 38.80
CA TYR A 234 6.54 -16.17 40.19
C TYR A 234 5.44 -16.64 41.16
N SER A 235 4.27 -17.11 40.69
CA SER A 235 3.14 -17.52 41.52
C SER A 235 2.79 -19.02 41.51
N ALA A 236 3.54 -19.92 40.85
CA ALA A 236 3.22 -21.36 40.83
C ALA A 236 4.45 -22.26 40.97
N ASP A 237 4.29 -23.37 41.71
CA ASP A 237 5.22 -24.50 41.74
C ASP A 237 5.62 -24.93 40.32
N THR A 238 6.87 -25.36 40.19
CA THR A 238 7.63 -25.55 38.93
C THR A 238 7.04 -26.55 37.93
N SER A 239 5.92 -27.22 38.23
CA SER A 239 5.23 -28.14 37.33
C SER A 239 4.35 -27.45 36.27
N TYR A 240 4.08 -26.15 36.41
CA TYR A 240 3.21 -25.36 35.51
C TYR A 240 3.94 -24.63 34.36
N HIS A 241 5.24 -24.88 34.14
CA HIS A 241 6.00 -24.21 33.07
C HIS A 241 5.59 -24.65 31.65
N ASN A 242 5.02 -25.86 31.49
CA ASN A 242 4.65 -26.40 30.19
C ASN A 242 3.30 -25.86 29.62
N SER A 243 2.50 -25.16 30.42
CA SER A 243 1.15 -24.68 30.01
C SER A 243 1.11 -23.21 29.53
N ARG A 244 2.27 -22.57 29.32
CA ARG A 244 2.38 -21.13 28.98
C ARG A 244 2.89 -20.82 27.59
N GLN A 245 2.75 -21.77 26.67
CA GLN A 245 3.04 -21.52 25.26
C GLN A 245 2.16 -20.37 24.75
N MET A 246 2.76 -19.39 24.07
CA MET A 246 2.02 -18.26 23.50
C MET A 246 1.32 -18.72 22.22
N ILE A 247 0.06 -19.12 22.35
CA ILE A 247 -0.71 -19.64 21.22
C ILE A 247 -1.31 -18.48 20.42
N CYS A 248 -1.01 -18.43 19.12
CA CYS A 248 -1.70 -17.58 18.14
C CYS A 248 -2.68 -18.44 17.35
N ILE A 249 -3.99 -18.25 17.58
CA ILE A 249 -5.05 -18.92 16.81
C ILE A 249 -5.39 -18.05 15.61
N VAL A 250 -5.28 -18.61 14.40
CA VAL A 250 -5.41 -17.86 13.14
C VAL A 250 -6.86 -17.71 12.65
N ASN A 251 -7.71 -18.70 12.89
CA ASN A 251 -9.05 -18.84 12.27
C ASN A 251 -10.21 -18.97 13.28
N GLY A 252 -10.08 -18.42 14.50
CA GLY A 252 -11.11 -18.51 15.55
C GLY A 252 -11.68 -17.15 16.00
N ASP A 253 -12.98 -16.92 15.75
CA ASP A 253 -13.61 -15.58 15.85
C ASP A 253 -13.55 -14.93 17.25
N PHE A 254 -13.77 -15.70 18.33
CA PHE A 254 -13.79 -15.15 19.68
C PHE A 254 -12.42 -14.59 20.13
N LEU A 255 -11.34 -15.30 19.78
CA LEU A 255 -9.99 -14.84 20.09
C LEU A 255 -9.61 -13.63 19.24
N VAL A 256 -10.01 -13.62 17.97
CA VAL A 256 -9.75 -12.50 17.05
C VAL A 256 -10.45 -11.23 17.51
N GLY A 257 -11.69 -11.30 17.99
CA GLY A 257 -12.40 -10.17 18.57
C GLY A 257 -11.64 -9.55 19.75
N THR A 258 -11.07 -10.39 20.62
CA THR A 258 -10.26 -9.96 21.76
C THR A 258 -8.96 -9.29 21.31
N ILE A 259 -8.24 -9.89 20.36
CA ILE A 259 -7.01 -9.33 19.79
C ILE A 259 -7.30 -7.95 19.17
N LYS A 260 -8.36 -7.84 18.37
CA LYS A 260 -8.77 -6.58 17.75
C LYS A 260 -9.05 -5.52 18.82
N GLN A 261 -9.83 -5.82 19.85
CA GLN A 261 -10.15 -4.85 20.92
C GLN A 261 -8.90 -4.36 21.65
N GLU A 262 -7.98 -5.26 21.97
CA GLU A 262 -6.73 -4.88 22.64
C GLU A 262 -5.82 -4.05 21.75
N ILE A 263 -5.76 -4.37 20.45
CA ILE A 263 -5.05 -3.55 19.48
C ILE A 263 -5.66 -2.15 19.42
N LYS A 264 -6.99 -2.04 19.29
CA LYS A 264 -7.67 -0.74 19.25
C LYS A 264 -7.35 0.10 20.49
N SER A 265 -7.45 -0.50 21.68
CA SER A 265 -7.16 0.18 22.95
C SER A 265 -5.72 0.69 23.00
N LEU A 266 -4.74 -0.16 22.67
CA LEU A 266 -3.34 0.23 22.75
C LEU A 266 -2.98 1.26 21.66
N SER A 267 -3.56 1.16 20.46
CA SER A 267 -3.41 2.17 19.42
C SER A 267 -3.98 3.52 19.85
N SER A 268 -5.15 3.56 20.51
CA SER A 268 -5.70 4.80 21.08
C SER A 268 -4.75 5.41 22.11
N ASP A 269 -4.24 4.60 23.04
CA ASP A 269 -3.36 5.08 24.11
C ASP A 269 -2.04 5.64 23.54
N VAL A 270 -1.45 4.98 22.53
CA VAL A 270 -0.24 5.49 21.87
C VAL A 270 -0.54 6.82 21.16
N ASN A 271 -1.59 6.86 20.34
CA ASN A 271 -1.92 8.04 19.54
C ASN A 271 -2.28 9.27 20.39
N ALA A 272 -2.82 9.07 21.61
CA ALA A 272 -3.15 10.15 22.52
C ALA A 272 -1.91 10.90 23.05
N GLU A 273 -0.75 10.24 23.11
CA GLU A 273 0.50 10.82 23.60
C GLU A 273 1.34 11.45 22.47
N PHE A 274 0.97 11.25 21.20
CA PHE A 274 1.68 11.82 20.06
C PHE A 274 1.20 13.25 19.74
N THR A 275 2.17 14.16 19.61
CA THR A 275 1.93 15.50 19.06
C THR A 275 1.99 15.48 17.54
N ASP A 276 1.50 16.53 16.87
CA ASP A 276 1.62 16.66 15.41
C ASP A 276 3.09 16.61 14.96
N GLN A 277 3.99 17.20 15.74
CA GLN A 277 5.43 17.17 15.49
C GLN A 277 5.99 15.74 15.57
N HIS A 278 5.57 14.95 16.56
CA HIS A 278 5.95 13.53 16.65
C HIS A 278 5.48 12.75 15.42
N TYR A 279 4.26 13.01 14.92
CA TYR A 279 3.78 12.36 13.69
C TYR A 279 4.62 12.73 12.48
N ILE A 280 4.95 14.01 12.29
CA ILE A 280 5.80 14.46 11.19
C ILE A 280 7.17 13.77 11.25
N GLU A 281 7.78 13.71 12.43
CA GLU A 281 9.08 13.05 12.63
C GLU A 281 9.03 11.55 12.35
N VAL A 282 8.01 10.84 12.84
CA VAL A 282 7.80 9.43 12.52
C VAL A 282 7.65 9.23 11.03
N PHE A 283 6.76 9.97 10.38
CA PHE A 283 6.49 9.83 8.97
C PHE A 283 7.73 10.14 8.12
N LYS A 284 8.51 11.15 8.50
CA LYS A 284 9.80 11.46 7.88
C LYS A 284 10.76 10.30 7.99
N PHE A 285 10.93 9.75 9.19
CA PHE A 285 11.86 8.65 9.45
C PHE A 285 11.48 7.35 8.72
N ILE A 286 10.19 6.97 8.73
CA ILE A 286 9.75 5.70 8.12
C ILE A 286 9.75 5.74 6.59
N SER A 287 9.59 6.94 6.01
CA SER A 287 9.41 7.09 4.56
C SER A 287 10.65 7.60 3.81
N GLU A 288 11.64 8.12 4.53
CA GLU A 288 12.85 8.76 4.01
C GLU A 288 13.41 8.06 2.77
N LYS A 289 13.68 6.76 2.87
CA LYS A 289 14.39 6.01 1.83
C LYS A 289 13.63 5.89 0.51
N PHE A 290 12.31 5.64 0.54
CA PHE A 290 11.53 5.50 -0.69
C PHE A 290 11.05 6.85 -1.22
N VAL A 291 10.74 7.81 -0.34
CA VAL A 291 10.32 9.14 -0.77
C VAL A 291 11.46 9.89 -1.45
N ALA A 292 12.69 9.73 -0.96
CA ALA A 292 13.88 10.34 -1.57
C ALA A 292 14.15 9.89 -3.02
N LYS A 293 13.67 8.71 -3.43
CA LYS A 293 13.80 8.26 -4.83
C LYS A 293 12.88 9.02 -5.79
N VAL A 294 11.71 9.43 -5.29
CA VAL A 294 10.60 9.92 -6.12
C VAL A 294 10.55 11.45 -6.17
N LEU A 295 10.82 12.12 -5.04
CA LEU A 295 10.81 13.58 -4.94
C LEU A 295 11.95 14.23 -5.73
N LYS A 296 11.70 15.43 -6.27
CA LYS A 296 12.72 16.26 -6.91
C LYS A 296 13.72 16.84 -5.90
N ASN A 297 13.20 17.30 -4.76
CA ASN A 297 13.97 18.01 -3.73
C ASN A 297 13.71 17.38 -2.36
N PRO A 298 14.74 17.19 -1.51
CA PRO A 298 14.57 16.68 -0.14
C PRO A 298 13.60 17.52 0.72
N ASN A 299 13.59 18.85 0.51
CA ASN A 299 12.68 19.77 1.21
C ASN A 299 11.20 19.57 0.82
N GLY A 300 10.92 18.89 -0.29
CA GLY A 300 9.54 18.63 -0.74
C GLY A 300 8.77 17.71 0.21
N PHE A 301 9.44 17.05 1.17
CA PHE A 301 8.80 16.22 2.18
C PHE A 301 7.93 17.03 3.14
N ASP A 302 8.46 18.12 3.68
CA ASP A 302 7.74 18.91 4.68
C ASP A 302 6.48 19.56 4.05
N GLU A 303 6.55 19.90 2.75
CA GLU A 303 5.42 20.43 1.98
C GLU A 303 4.25 19.44 1.83
N ILE A 304 4.47 18.13 2.03
CA ILE A 304 3.40 17.12 2.03
C ILE A 304 2.41 17.38 3.17
N PHE A 305 2.90 17.80 4.34
CA PHE A 305 2.05 18.10 5.50
C PHE A 305 1.31 19.43 5.38
N ASP A 306 1.79 20.31 4.49
CA ASP A 306 1.13 21.59 4.19
C ASP A 306 0.20 21.53 2.98
N PHE A 307 0.02 20.35 2.36
CA PHE A 307 -0.85 20.20 1.18
C PHE A 307 -2.24 20.77 1.39
N GLU A 308 -2.88 20.50 2.54
CA GLU A 308 -4.24 21.00 2.80
C GLU A 308 -4.31 22.53 2.87
N LYS A 309 -3.29 23.17 3.45
CA LYS A 309 -3.20 24.64 3.54
C LYS A 309 -3.00 25.25 2.15
N ASN A 310 -2.31 24.51 1.29
CA ASN A 310 -1.91 24.95 -0.05
C ASN A 310 -2.84 24.43 -1.16
N ILE A 311 -3.92 23.73 -0.84
CA ILE A 311 -4.80 23.08 -1.83
C ILE A 311 -5.33 24.06 -2.89
N SER A 312 -5.62 25.30 -2.46
CA SER A 312 -6.10 26.38 -3.33
C SER A 312 -5.09 26.78 -4.41
N ASN A 313 -3.80 26.59 -4.18
CA ASN A 313 -2.73 26.87 -5.16
C ASN A 313 -2.78 25.89 -6.35
N PHE A 314 -3.46 24.76 -6.22
CA PHE A 314 -3.55 23.71 -7.22
C PHE A 314 -4.94 23.61 -7.87
N GLN A 315 -5.98 24.18 -7.25
CA GLN A 315 -7.38 24.04 -7.69
C GLN A 315 -7.73 24.76 -9.01
N ASN A 316 -6.83 25.54 -9.61
CA ASN A 316 -7.10 26.29 -10.84
C ASN A 316 -5.96 26.19 -11.88
N LYS A 317 -5.12 25.16 -11.79
CA LYS A 317 -4.07 24.95 -12.78
C LYS A 317 -4.68 24.53 -14.14
N PRO A 318 -4.09 24.97 -15.27
CA PRO A 318 -4.49 24.52 -16.60
C PRO A 318 -4.61 23.00 -16.67
N GLU A 319 -5.54 22.52 -17.48
CA GLU A 319 -5.74 21.08 -17.64
C GLU A 319 -4.49 20.43 -18.23
N ASP A 320 -3.92 19.49 -17.48
CA ASP A 320 -2.82 18.68 -17.97
C ASP A 320 -3.37 17.63 -18.95
N PRO A 321 -2.90 17.62 -20.21
CA PRO A 321 -3.39 16.65 -21.18
C PRO A 321 -3.13 15.20 -20.75
N ASN A 322 -2.17 14.95 -19.85
CA ASN A 322 -1.82 13.62 -19.34
C ASN A 322 -2.65 13.18 -18.12
N PHE A 323 -3.54 14.04 -17.61
CA PHE A 323 -4.41 13.68 -16.50
C PHE A 323 -5.46 12.65 -16.97
N PRO A 324 -5.63 11.50 -16.28
CA PRO A 324 -6.50 10.41 -16.74
C PRO A 324 -8.00 10.68 -16.45
N LEU A 325 -8.51 11.83 -16.92
CA LEU A 325 -9.86 12.32 -16.65
C LEU A 325 -10.95 11.31 -17.05
N VAL A 326 -10.87 10.77 -18.28
CA VAL A 326 -11.87 9.85 -18.83
C VAL A 326 -12.01 8.59 -17.97
N PHE A 327 -10.89 8.07 -17.47
CA PHE A 327 -10.90 6.89 -16.59
C PHE A 327 -11.46 7.23 -15.21
N LEU A 328 -11.02 8.34 -14.60
CA LEU A 328 -11.47 8.75 -13.27
C LEU A 328 -12.97 9.07 -13.25
N GLN A 329 -13.48 9.67 -14.32
CA GLN A 329 -14.92 9.90 -14.52
C GLN A 329 -15.74 8.61 -14.59
N LEU A 330 -15.14 7.43 -14.79
CA LEU A 330 -15.87 6.15 -14.63
C LEU A 330 -16.10 5.83 -13.16
N LEU A 331 -15.10 6.04 -12.31
CA LEU A 331 -15.07 5.55 -10.94
C LEU A 331 -15.61 6.54 -9.91
N CYS A 332 -15.43 7.83 -10.18
CA CYS A 332 -15.61 8.90 -9.21
C CYS A 332 -16.71 9.89 -9.63
N GLU A 333 -17.22 10.64 -8.65
CA GLU A 333 -18.09 11.81 -8.89
C GLU A 333 -17.24 13.06 -9.16
N GLU A 334 -17.85 14.13 -9.67
CA GLU A 334 -17.12 15.33 -10.12
C GLU A 334 -16.26 15.96 -9.02
N SER A 335 -16.80 16.06 -7.79
CA SER A 335 -16.06 16.59 -6.63
C SER A 335 -14.80 15.77 -6.31
N ASP A 336 -14.89 14.45 -6.41
CA ASP A 336 -13.76 13.55 -6.17
C ASP A 336 -12.71 13.71 -7.27
N VAL A 337 -13.14 13.82 -8.53
CA VAL A 337 -12.23 14.05 -9.67
C VAL A 337 -11.48 15.36 -9.52
N ILE A 338 -12.14 16.44 -9.05
CA ILE A 338 -11.49 17.73 -8.77
C ILE A 338 -10.41 17.58 -7.70
N PHE A 339 -10.71 16.86 -6.62
CA PHE A 339 -9.72 16.58 -5.57
C PHE A 339 -8.55 15.76 -6.09
N ILE A 340 -8.81 14.68 -6.83
CA ILE A 340 -7.79 13.81 -7.42
C ILE A 340 -6.91 14.60 -8.41
N LYS A 341 -7.50 15.50 -9.21
CA LYS A 341 -6.74 16.41 -10.09
C LYS A 341 -5.83 17.33 -9.28
N THR A 342 -6.36 17.92 -8.21
CA THR A 342 -5.58 18.80 -7.33
C THR A 342 -4.39 18.05 -6.71
N LEU A 343 -4.62 16.81 -6.28
CA LEU A 343 -3.57 15.93 -5.76
C LEU A 343 -2.55 15.55 -6.85
N TYR A 344 -3.00 15.22 -8.06
CA TYR A 344 -2.14 14.96 -9.21
C TYR A 344 -1.22 16.15 -9.50
N ASP A 345 -1.79 17.35 -9.59
CA ASP A 345 -1.07 18.58 -9.89
C ASP A 345 -0.01 18.90 -8.82
N PHE A 346 -0.33 18.63 -7.55
CA PHE A 346 0.64 18.71 -6.44
C PHE A 346 1.75 17.67 -6.58
N LEU A 347 1.41 16.39 -6.71
CA LEU A 347 2.39 15.30 -6.79
C LEU A 347 3.32 15.47 -8.01
N LYS A 348 2.79 15.86 -9.16
CA LYS A 348 3.57 16.12 -10.38
C LYS A 348 4.59 17.25 -10.19
N GLU A 349 4.20 18.30 -9.47
CA GLU A 349 5.12 19.40 -9.14
C GLU A 349 6.28 18.92 -8.26
N LYS A 350 5.99 18.09 -7.25
CA LYS A 350 6.98 17.63 -6.25
C LYS A 350 7.86 16.47 -6.69
N THR A 351 7.44 15.69 -7.68
CA THR A 351 8.11 14.45 -8.10
C THR A 351 8.86 14.59 -9.42
N THR A 352 9.88 13.76 -9.62
CA THR A 352 10.69 13.76 -10.85
C THR A 352 9.87 13.23 -12.04
N GLU A 353 10.15 13.74 -13.24
CA GLU A 353 9.33 13.51 -14.45
C GLU A 353 9.17 12.02 -14.80
N GLN A 354 10.22 11.23 -14.57
CA GLN A 354 10.20 9.78 -14.78
C GLN A 354 9.11 9.04 -13.97
N TYR A 355 8.58 9.63 -12.89
CA TYR A 355 7.51 9.06 -12.09
C TYR A 355 6.10 9.52 -12.46
N HIS A 356 5.95 10.56 -13.29
CA HIS A 356 4.63 11.20 -13.53
C HIS A 356 3.59 10.23 -14.09
N LYS A 357 3.96 9.36 -15.04
CA LYS A 357 3.05 8.34 -15.58
C LYS A 357 2.62 7.30 -14.53
N TYR A 358 3.51 6.97 -13.59
CA TYR A 358 3.24 6.01 -12.52
C TYR A 358 2.37 6.63 -11.44
N ILE A 359 2.52 7.92 -11.16
CA ILE A 359 1.61 8.66 -10.28
C ILE A 359 0.21 8.69 -10.87
N SER A 360 0.04 8.97 -12.16
CA SER A 360 -1.26 8.85 -12.84
C SER A 360 -1.85 7.45 -12.67
N ALA A 361 -1.04 6.40 -12.85
CA ALA A 361 -1.48 5.02 -12.69
C ALA A 361 -1.91 4.69 -11.25
N VAL A 362 -1.15 5.11 -10.23
CA VAL A 362 -1.50 4.92 -8.82
C VAL A 362 -2.83 5.61 -8.52
N LEU A 363 -3.01 6.87 -8.93
CA LEU A 363 -4.25 7.61 -8.70
C LEU A 363 -5.47 6.91 -9.32
N CYS A 364 -5.31 6.29 -10.50
CA CYS A 364 -6.37 5.50 -11.11
C CYS A 364 -6.65 4.18 -10.37
N LEU A 365 -5.60 3.45 -9.97
CA LEU A 365 -5.73 2.18 -9.22
C LEU A 365 -6.30 2.40 -7.82
N LYS A 366 -6.10 3.59 -7.24
CA LYS A 366 -6.50 3.98 -5.89
C LYS A 366 -7.61 5.02 -5.86
N ALA A 367 -8.28 5.30 -6.99
CA ALA A 367 -9.30 6.35 -7.08
C ALA A 367 -10.44 6.18 -6.07
N LEU A 368 -10.81 4.93 -5.75
CA LEU A 368 -11.90 4.62 -4.84
C LEU A 368 -11.58 4.95 -3.38
N CYS A 369 -10.33 4.80 -2.96
CA CYS A 369 -9.93 5.15 -1.60
C CYS A 369 -9.85 6.67 -1.43
N LEU A 370 -9.57 7.42 -2.50
CA LEU A 370 -9.57 8.89 -2.49
C LEU A 370 -10.96 9.49 -2.32
N ARG A 371 -12.01 8.79 -2.78
CA ARG A 371 -13.42 9.15 -2.53
C ARG A 371 -13.80 9.07 -1.04
N GLU A 372 -13.19 8.16 -0.29
CA GLU A 372 -13.39 8.04 1.16
C GLU A 372 -12.45 8.99 1.93
N ALA A 373 -11.23 9.21 1.42
CA ALA A 373 -10.24 10.10 2.01
C ALA A 373 -10.60 11.58 1.96
N THR A 374 -11.39 12.04 0.96
CA THR A 374 -11.95 13.40 0.93
C THR A 374 -12.81 13.70 2.16
N LEU A 375 -13.27 12.68 2.89
CA LEU A 375 -14.05 12.81 4.12
C LEU A 375 -13.18 12.86 5.40
N ILE A 376 -11.90 12.42 5.36
CA ILE A 376 -11.02 12.30 6.54
C ILE A 376 -9.65 12.95 6.26
N LYS A 377 -9.64 14.28 6.29
CA LYS A 377 -8.50 15.19 6.06
C LYS A 377 -7.17 14.79 6.72
N ASN A 378 -7.21 14.27 7.94
CA ASN A 378 -6.01 13.90 8.72
C ASN A 378 -5.16 12.78 8.09
N ASN A 379 -5.67 12.06 7.07
CA ASN A 379 -4.96 10.93 6.45
C ASN A 379 -4.22 11.30 5.15
N ILE A 380 -4.36 12.54 4.65
CA ILE A 380 -3.80 12.91 3.34
C ILE A 380 -2.27 12.75 3.26
N PRO A 381 -1.46 13.18 4.24
CA PRO A 381 -0.02 12.99 4.18
C PRO A 381 0.36 11.51 4.03
N ARG A 382 -0.32 10.63 4.78
CA ARG A 382 -0.14 9.18 4.73
C ARG A 382 -0.44 8.61 3.35
N ILE A 383 -1.58 9.00 2.77
CA ILE A 383 -1.98 8.59 1.42
C ILE A 383 -0.93 9.05 0.40
N ILE A 384 -0.43 10.29 0.52
CA ILE A 384 0.65 10.79 -0.35
C ILE A 384 1.90 9.92 -0.22
N MET A 385 2.36 9.62 0.99
CA MET A 385 3.54 8.79 1.19
C MET A 385 3.39 7.39 0.61
N GLU A 386 2.24 6.75 0.81
CA GLU A 386 1.96 5.46 0.22
C GLU A 386 1.91 5.55 -1.31
N PHE A 387 1.32 6.61 -1.88
CA PHE A 387 1.27 6.78 -3.33
C PHE A 387 2.66 6.98 -3.94
N LEU A 388 3.55 7.70 -3.26
CA LEU A 388 4.95 7.81 -3.68
C LEU A 388 5.63 6.44 -3.66
N PHE A 389 5.42 5.64 -2.61
CA PHE A 389 5.92 4.27 -2.55
C PHE A 389 5.37 3.40 -3.69
N LEU A 390 4.05 3.40 -3.90
CA LEU A 390 3.39 2.62 -4.95
C LEU A 390 3.84 3.04 -6.35
N ALA A 391 4.13 4.33 -6.57
CA ALA A 391 4.68 4.80 -7.84
C ALA A 391 6.09 4.24 -8.09
N ASP A 392 6.94 4.15 -7.05
CA ASP A 392 8.26 3.50 -7.14
C ASP A 392 8.15 2.01 -7.43
N VAL A 393 7.19 1.32 -6.79
CA VAL A 393 6.88 -0.09 -7.05
C VAL A 393 6.41 -0.28 -8.49
N LEU A 394 5.44 0.50 -8.97
CA LEU A 394 4.93 0.38 -10.35
C LEU A 394 6.03 0.64 -11.38
N LYS A 395 6.89 1.63 -11.14
CA LYS A 395 8.05 1.88 -12.00
C LYS A 395 8.94 0.65 -12.06
N THR A 396 9.40 0.19 -10.92
CA THR A 396 10.32 -0.95 -10.79
C THR A 396 9.76 -2.23 -11.40
N GLU A 397 8.47 -2.50 -11.20
CA GLU A 397 7.81 -3.72 -11.69
C GLU A 397 7.51 -3.66 -13.18
N SER A 398 7.00 -2.53 -13.69
CA SER A 398 6.66 -2.36 -15.11
C SER A 398 7.89 -2.35 -16.02
N GLU A 399 9.05 -1.94 -15.51
CA GLU A 399 10.32 -1.90 -16.25
C GLU A 399 11.05 -3.26 -16.27
N LYS A 400 10.48 -4.32 -15.66
CA LYS A 400 11.01 -5.69 -15.81
C LYS A 400 10.74 -6.21 -17.22
N THR A 401 11.72 -6.87 -17.84
CA THR A 401 11.67 -7.37 -19.23
C THR A 401 10.38 -8.10 -19.58
N GLU A 402 9.94 -9.05 -18.75
CA GLU A 402 8.69 -9.79 -18.96
C GLU A 402 7.45 -8.89 -18.98
N LYS A 403 7.39 -7.89 -18.08
CA LYS A 403 6.27 -6.95 -18.03
C LYS A 403 6.29 -6.01 -19.23
N ILE A 404 7.46 -5.56 -19.67
CA ILE A 404 7.62 -4.77 -20.89
C ILE A 404 7.06 -5.53 -22.10
N GLU A 405 7.37 -6.81 -22.25
CA GLU A 405 6.87 -7.64 -23.34
C GLU A 405 5.34 -7.80 -23.29
N ILE A 406 4.77 -8.03 -22.11
CA ILE A 406 3.32 -8.12 -21.93
C ILE A 406 2.65 -6.77 -22.28
N ILE A 407 3.19 -5.65 -21.81
CA ILE A 407 2.67 -4.31 -22.12
C ILE A 407 2.70 -4.04 -23.63
N LYS A 408 3.83 -4.34 -24.30
CA LYS A 408 3.96 -4.19 -25.76
C LYS A 408 2.92 -5.02 -26.51
N LYS A 409 2.72 -6.27 -26.09
CA LYS A 409 1.71 -7.16 -26.67
C LYS A 409 0.30 -6.59 -26.51
N LEU A 410 -0.06 -6.17 -25.29
CA LEU A 410 -1.37 -5.59 -24.99
C LEU A 410 -1.63 -4.32 -25.81
N ARG A 411 -0.64 -3.42 -25.90
CA ARG A 411 -0.75 -2.20 -26.72
C ARG A 411 -0.97 -2.53 -28.19
N LYS A 412 -0.16 -3.43 -28.75
CA LYS A 412 -0.28 -3.86 -30.15
C LYS A 412 -1.66 -4.43 -30.44
N GLU A 413 -2.16 -5.34 -29.60
CA GLU A 413 -3.51 -5.91 -29.75
C GLU A 413 -4.60 -4.84 -29.76
N ARG A 414 -4.47 -3.78 -28.93
CA ARG A 414 -5.41 -2.66 -28.92
C ARG A 414 -5.31 -1.80 -30.18
N ILE A 415 -4.11 -1.44 -30.61
CA ILE A 415 -3.89 -0.63 -31.81
C ILE A 415 -4.38 -1.35 -33.06
N ASP A 416 -4.11 -2.66 -33.18
CA ASP A 416 -4.64 -3.49 -34.27
C ASP A 416 -6.18 -3.48 -34.27
N SER A 417 -6.82 -3.48 -33.09
CA SER A 417 -8.28 -3.37 -32.99
C SER A 417 -8.83 -2.00 -33.42
N TYR A 418 -8.04 -0.93 -33.29
CA TYR A 418 -8.40 0.41 -33.76
C TYR A 418 -8.23 0.53 -35.28
N LYS A 419 -7.19 -0.07 -35.84
CA LYS A 419 -6.99 -0.16 -37.31
C LYS A 419 -8.16 -0.88 -37.99
N GLN A 420 -8.71 -1.92 -37.37
CA GLN A 420 -9.92 -2.59 -37.87
C GLN A 420 -11.15 -1.66 -37.97
N ILE A 421 -11.25 -0.64 -37.11
CA ILE A 421 -12.32 0.37 -37.20
C ILE A 421 -12.14 1.19 -38.47
N PHE A 422 -10.91 1.60 -38.79
CA PHE A 422 -10.61 2.32 -40.03
C PHE A 422 -10.90 1.47 -41.26
N ASP A 423 -10.48 0.20 -41.26
CA ASP A 423 -10.77 -0.74 -42.36
C ASP A 423 -12.28 -0.92 -42.55
N THR A 424 -13.04 -1.07 -41.46
CA THR A 424 -14.51 -1.24 -41.50
C THR A 424 -15.22 0.01 -42.00
N LYS A 425 -14.78 1.20 -41.56
CA LYS A 425 -15.32 2.49 -41.98
C LYS A 425 -14.77 3.00 -43.32
N LYS A 426 -13.84 2.26 -43.94
CA LYS A 426 -13.13 2.63 -45.18
C LYS A 426 -12.41 3.98 -45.06
N ILE A 427 -11.85 4.27 -43.88
CA ILE A 427 -11.01 5.45 -43.65
C ILE A 427 -9.60 5.10 -44.13
N GLU A 428 -9.04 5.94 -45.00
CA GLU A 428 -7.67 5.76 -45.49
C GLU A 428 -6.65 6.09 -44.40
N TYR A 429 -5.62 5.25 -44.24
CA TYR A 429 -4.51 5.51 -43.33
C TYR A 429 -3.21 4.86 -43.84
N VAL A 430 -2.08 5.44 -43.43
CA VAL A 430 -0.75 4.93 -43.78
C VAL A 430 -0.50 3.62 -43.03
N LYS A 431 -0.24 2.55 -43.79
CA LYS A 431 0.14 1.24 -43.24
C LYS A 431 1.65 1.18 -43.07
N THR A 432 2.13 1.33 -41.84
CA THR A 432 3.54 1.18 -41.47
C THR A 432 3.87 -0.28 -41.10
N GLN A 433 5.14 -0.67 -41.21
CA GLN A 433 5.62 -1.98 -40.75
C GLN A 433 5.70 -2.05 -39.20
N ASP A 434 5.94 -0.91 -38.53
CA ASP A 434 5.85 -0.78 -37.07
C ASP A 434 4.39 -0.61 -36.64
N GLY A 435 3.76 -1.76 -36.37
CA GLY A 435 2.32 -1.87 -36.15
C GLY A 435 1.80 -1.32 -34.83
N ASP A 436 2.63 -0.78 -33.95
CA ASP A 436 2.31 -0.37 -32.57
C ASP A 436 2.35 1.14 -32.32
N TYR A 437 2.48 1.96 -33.37
CA TYR A 437 2.42 3.41 -33.24
C TYR A 437 0.97 3.95 -33.21
N LEU A 438 0.71 4.88 -32.30
CA LEU A 438 -0.50 5.69 -32.20
C LEU A 438 -0.10 7.12 -31.81
N ASP A 439 -0.51 8.11 -32.61
CA ASP A 439 -0.19 9.52 -32.38
C ASP A 439 -0.93 10.07 -31.14
N CYS A 440 -0.21 10.17 -30.02
CA CYS A 440 -0.77 10.58 -28.74
C CYS A 440 -1.20 12.05 -28.68
N HIS A 441 -0.72 12.90 -29.59
CA HIS A 441 -1.13 14.30 -29.64
C HIS A 441 -2.51 14.47 -30.27
N LYS A 442 -2.87 13.58 -31.21
CA LYS A 442 -4.17 13.59 -31.89
C LYS A 442 -5.26 12.87 -31.11
N VAL A 443 -4.89 11.80 -30.40
CA VAL A 443 -5.82 11.01 -29.59
C VAL A 443 -5.29 10.84 -28.16
N PRO A 444 -5.15 11.95 -27.40
CA PRO A 444 -4.56 11.90 -26.07
C PRO A 444 -5.39 11.07 -25.08
N LYS A 445 -6.73 11.14 -25.14
CA LYS A 445 -7.59 10.48 -24.15
C LYS A 445 -7.48 8.98 -24.25
N ILE A 446 -7.56 8.42 -25.47
CA ILE A 446 -7.43 6.97 -25.69
C ILE A 446 -6.03 6.48 -25.38
N THR A 447 -5.00 7.28 -25.65
CA THR A 447 -3.61 6.90 -25.37
C THR A 447 -3.43 6.71 -23.86
N ILE A 448 -3.83 7.71 -23.06
CA ILE A 448 -3.76 7.63 -21.60
C ILE A 448 -4.63 6.50 -21.08
N LEU A 449 -5.86 6.37 -21.60
CA LEU A 449 -6.78 5.33 -21.18
C LEU A 449 -6.18 3.94 -21.43
N MET A 450 -5.63 3.69 -22.62
CA MET A 450 -4.96 2.44 -22.97
C MET A 450 -3.80 2.12 -22.03
N GLU A 451 -2.97 3.12 -21.68
CA GLU A 451 -1.89 2.97 -20.69
C GLU A 451 -2.43 2.54 -19.33
N ILE A 452 -3.43 3.26 -18.81
CA ILE A 452 -4.06 2.94 -17.52
C ILE A 452 -4.66 1.53 -17.54
N TYR A 453 -5.33 1.12 -18.62
CA TYR A 453 -5.83 -0.26 -18.75
C TYR A 453 -4.72 -1.31 -18.71
N CYS A 454 -3.54 -1.03 -19.26
CA CYS A 454 -2.40 -1.94 -19.12
C CYS A 454 -1.99 -2.07 -17.65
N PHE A 455 -1.94 -0.97 -16.90
CA PHE A 455 -1.66 -1.01 -15.47
C PHE A 455 -2.74 -1.76 -14.68
N VAL A 456 -4.02 -1.53 -14.98
CA VAL A 456 -5.15 -2.27 -14.37
C VAL A 456 -5.00 -3.77 -14.62
N GLU A 457 -4.70 -4.19 -15.85
CA GLU A 457 -4.57 -5.62 -16.14
C GLU A 457 -3.41 -6.28 -15.40
N LEU A 458 -2.31 -5.56 -15.20
CA LEU A 458 -1.09 -6.09 -14.60
C LEU A 458 -1.02 -5.99 -13.09
N PHE A 459 -1.64 -4.98 -12.50
CA PHE A 459 -1.39 -4.59 -11.10
C PHE A 459 -2.64 -4.47 -10.24
N SER A 460 -3.86 -4.72 -10.76
CA SER A 460 -5.08 -4.78 -9.96
C SER A 460 -5.54 -6.21 -9.69
N ASN A 461 -6.27 -6.42 -8.59
CA ASN A 461 -6.93 -7.69 -8.31
C ASN A 461 -8.25 -7.86 -9.11
N ASP A 462 -8.81 -9.07 -9.05
CA ASP A 462 -10.04 -9.42 -9.77
C ASP A 462 -11.27 -8.63 -9.27
N SER A 463 -11.32 -8.28 -7.99
CA SER A 463 -12.37 -7.44 -7.41
C SER A 463 -12.40 -6.06 -8.08
N PHE A 464 -11.25 -5.41 -8.27
CA PHE A 464 -11.17 -4.14 -8.99
C PHE A 464 -11.60 -4.28 -10.44
N LYS A 465 -11.15 -5.33 -11.14
CA LYS A 465 -11.48 -5.56 -12.55
C LYS A 465 -13.00 -5.74 -12.73
N THR A 466 -13.62 -6.54 -11.86
CA THR A 466 -15.07 -6.78 -11.85
C THR A 466 -15.85 -5.49 -11.56
N PHE A 467 -15.38 -4.70 -10.58
CA PHE A 467 -15.98 -3.40 -10.27
C PHE A 467 -15.91 -2.43 -11.45
N LEU A 468 -14.74 -2.34 -12.10
CA LEU A 468 -14.53 -1.50 -13.27
C LEU A 468 -15.47 -1.91 -14.42
N ASP A 469 -15.63 -3.20 -14.70
CA ASP A 469 -16.55 -3.71 -15.71
C ASP A 469 -18.00 -3.28 -15.42
N LYS A 470 -18.44 -3.43 -14.17
CA LYS A 470 -19.77 -2.96 -13.76
C LYS A 470 -19.95 -1.45 -14.01
N ARG A 471 -18.95 -0.62 -13.65
CA ARG A 471 -19.00 0.83 -13.84
C ARG A 471 -19.04 1.27 -15.30
N ILE A 472 -18.28 0.59 -16.16
CA ILE A 472 -18.33 0.82 -17.60
C ILE A 472 -19.74 0.54 -18.13
N ASN A 473 -20.33 -0.60 -17.78
CA ASN A 473 -21.68 -0.97 -18.20
C ASN A 473 -22.72 0.06 -17.75
N GLU A 474 -22.67 0.49 -16.48
CA GLU A 474 -23.59 1.49 -15.91
C GLU A 474 -23.52 2.84 -16.64
N LYS A 475 -22.30 3.35 -16.88
CA LYS A 475 -22.11 4.71 -17.42
C LYS A 475 -22.23 4.80 -18.93
N THR A 476 -21.93 3.73 -19.66
CA THR A 476 -21.88 3.77 -21.14
C THR A 476 -23.04 3.09 -21.83
N LYS A 477 -23.85 2.29 -21.11
CA LYS A 477 -24.94 1.47 -21.68
C LYS A 477 -24.49 0.61 -22.87
N ILE A 478 -23.21 0.25 -22.95
CA ILE A 478 -22.65 -0.58 -24.01
C ILE A 478 -23.22 -2.00 -23.86
N THR A 479 -23.93 -2.49 -24.87
CA THR A 479 -24.45 -3.87 -24.94
C THR A 479 -23.39 -4.84 -25.45
N ALA A 480 -22.27 -4.97 -24.74
CA ALA A 480 -21.25 -5.98 -25.01
C ALA A 480 -21.46 -7.20 -24.10
N LYS A 481 -20.99 -8.39 -24.53
CA LYS A 481 -20.81 -9.52 -23.60
C LYS A 481 -19.79 -9.12 -22.53
N ASP A 482 -19.99 -9.52 -21.28
CA ASP A 482 -19.14 -9.16 -20.14
C ASP A 482 -17.64 -9.31 -20.42
N SER A 483 -17.23 -10.33 -21.18
CA SER A 483 -15.82 -10.60 -21.49
C SER A 483 -15.14 -9.62 -22.45
N LYS A 484 -15.87 -8.69 -23.09
CA LYS A 484 -15.31 -7.71 -24.04
C LYS A 484 -15.61 -6.25 -23.70
N ILE A 485 -16.21 -6.00 -22.54
CA ILE A 485 -16.71 -4.67 -22.16
C ILE A 485 -15.62 -3.58 -22.20
N LYS A 486 -14.43 -3.85 -21.66
CA LYS A 486 -13.29 -2.91 -21.66
C LYS A 486 -12.82 -2.57 -23.06
N GLU A 487 -12.78 -3.57 -23.95
CA GLU A 487 -12.42 -3.37 -25.36
C GLU A 487 -13.45 -2.51 -26.06
N SER A 488 -14.74 -2.79 -25.85
CA SER A 488 -15.83 -1.99 -26.42
C SER A 488 -15.80 -0.55 -25.94
N TYR A 489 -15.48 -0.32 -24.67
CA TYR A 489 -15.35 1.03 -24.11
C TYR A 489 -14.16 1.79 -24.71
N LEU A 490 -12.98 1.16 -24.79
CA LEU A 490 -11.81 1.73 -25.44
C LEU A 490 -12.12 2.13 -26.90
N LYS A 491 -12.77 1.24 -27.66
CA LYS A 491 -13.20 1.55 -29.04
C LYS A 491 -14.18 2.71 -29.09
N HIS A 492 -15.14 2.77 -28.16
CA HIS A 492 -16.09 3.88 -28.10
C HIS A 492 -15.39 5.22 -27.88
N ILE A 493 -14.46 5.31 -26.93
CA ILE A 493 -13.69 6.54 -26.67
C ILE A 493 -12.81 6.91 -27.87
N PHE A 494 -12.14 5.92 -28.47
CA PHE A 494 -11.36 6.11 -29.70
C PHE A 494 -12.21 6.71 -30.83
N GLU A 495 -13.39 6.14 -31.06
CA GLU A 495 -14.33 6.64 -32.07
C GLU A 495 -14.76 8.08 -31.82
N GLN A 496 -14.99 8.46 -30.55
CA GLN A 496 -15.34 9.84 -30.20
C GLN A 496 -14.19 10.83 -30.48
N GLU A 497 -12.93 10.44 -30.21
CA GLU A 497 -11.79 11.32 -30.51
C GLU A 497 -11.56 11.49 -32.01
N ILE A 498 -11.58 10.41 -32.79
CA ILE A 498 -11.34 10.51 -34.23
C ILE A 498 -12.45 11.27 -34.98
N LEU A 499 -13.67 11.36 -34.42
CA LEU A 499 -14.75 12.18 -34.98
C LEU A 499 -14.41 13.68 -34.98
N THR A 500 -13.51 14.10 -34.10
CA THR A 500 -13.08 15.51 -34.00
C THR A 500 -11.92 15.87 -34.94
N LEU A 501 -11.30 14.87 -35.57
CA LEU A 501 -10.12 15.04 -36.39
C LEU A 501 -10.48 15.22 -37.88
N PRO A 502 -9.76 16.10 -38.61
CA PRO A 502 -9.88 16.19 -40.06
C PRO A 502 -9.28 14.96 -40.76
N SER A 503 -9.75 14.70 -41.99
CA SER A 503 -9.35 13.53 -42.80
C SER A 503 -7.83 13.37 -42.94
N GLU A 504 -7.10 14.47 -43.13
CA GLU A 504 -5.64 14.43 -43.29
C GLU A 504 -4.90 14.03 -42.00
N GLU A 505 -5.43 14.41 -40.83
CA GLU A 505 -4.85 14.00 -39.56
C GLU A 505 -5.13 12.53 -39.25
N LEU A 506 -6.32 12.04 -39.62
CA LEU A 506 -6.71 10.63 -39.52
C LEU A 506 -5.78 9.72 -40.32
N LYS A 507 -5.39 10.12 -41.54
CA LYS A 507 -4.48 9.34 -42.40
C LYS A 507 -3.14 9.05 -41.73
N LEU A 508 -2.67 9.97 -40.90
CA LEU A 508 -1.37 9.93 -40.24
C LEU A 508 -1.42 9.39 -38.80
N LEU A 509 -2.58 8.95 -38.32
CA LEU A 509 -2.78 8.58 -36.91
C LEU A 509 -1.91 7.39 -36.45
N PHE A 510 -1.60 6.47 -37.37
CA PHE A 510 -0.81 5.26 -37.12
C PHE A 510 0.59 5.33 -37.73
N CYS A 511 1.05 6.52 -38.13
CA CYS A 511 2.34 6.73 -38.76
C CYS A 511 3.24 7.58 -37.86
N PRO A 512 4.49 7.15 -37.55
CA PRO A 512 5.45 7.99 -36.87
C PRO A 512 5.67 9.28 -37.68
N SER A 513 5.73 10.42 -36.99
CA SER A 513 6.16 11.68 -37.61
C SER A 513 7.55 11.48 -38.20
N ALA A 514 7.78 11.90 -39.45
CA ALA A 514 9.13 11.89 -40.00
C ALA A 514 10.04 12.74 -39.09
N PRO A 515 11.27 12.29 -38.78
CA PRO A 515 12.20 13.10 -38.01
C PRO A 515 12.38 14.43 -38.72
N GLU A 516 12.23 15.54 -37.98
CA GLU A 516 12.49 16.88 -38.51
C GLU A 516 13.89 16.85 -39.15
N SER A 517 13.93 17.03 -40.47
CA SER A 517 15.18 17.18 -41.19
C SER A 517 15.92 18.35 -40.57
N PRO A 518 17.22 18.24 -40.24
CA PRO A 518 17.97 19.37 -39.71
C PRO A 518 17.81 20.52 -40.70
N ASN A 519 17.36 21.68 -40.19
CA ASN A 519 17.22 22.91 -40.96
C ASN A 519 18.46 23.07 -41.84
N THR A 520 18.26 22.91 -43.15
CA THR A 520 19.25 23.35 -44.12
C THR A 520 19.12 24.86 -44.15
N ASP A 521 19.83 25.51 -43.22
CA ASP A 521 20.11 26.92 -43.36
C ASP A 521 20.78 27.11 -44.72
N SER A 522 20.04 27.78 -45.58
CA SER A 522 20.46 28.18 -46.91
C SER A 522 21.51 29.29 -46.78
N GLU A 523 22.75 28.93 -46.48
CA GLU A 523 23.89 29.80 -46.76
C GLU A 523 24.15 29.83 -48.27
N SER A 524 23.38 30.68 -48.96
CA SER A 524 23.77 31.20 -50.27
C SER A 524 23.62 32.71 -50.28
N LYS A 525 24.71 33.40 -49.91
CA LYS A 525 25.15 34.69 -50.46
C LYS A 525 26.51 35.09 -49.87
N LYS A 526 27.57 34.77 -50.61
CA LYS A 526 28.73 35.65 -50.79
C LYS A 526 29.12 35.65 -52.26
#